data_AF-A0A2E8EA85-F1
#
_entry.id   AF-A0A2E8EA85-F1
#
_cell.length_a   1.000
_cell.length_b   1.000
_cell.length_c   1.000
_cell.angle_alpha   90.00
_cell.angle_beta   90.00
_cell.angle_gamma   90.00
#
_symmetry.space_group_name_H-M   'P 1'
#
loop_
_entity.id
_entity.type
_entity.pdbx_description
1 polymer ?
#
loop_
_entity_poly.entity_id
_entity_poly.type
_entity_poly.pdbx_seq_one_letter_code
_entity_poly.pdbx_strand_id
1 'polypeptide(L)' 'MRQFLRTLVEIRRGELAITLLMSLNYYLVLVTYYFLKPARDSLFLVEIGPGQLPVVFMLIAVVATPVTA' A
#
# COMPACT_ATOMS: atom_id res chain seq x y z
N MET A 1 17.78 -24.41 -2.54
CA MET A 1 17.10 -23.20 -2.02
C MET A 1 18.00 -21.95 -1.97
N ARG A 2 19.22 -22.00 -1.40
CA ARG A 2 20.10 -20.81 -1.29
C ARG A 2 20.54 -20.17 -2.62
N GLN A 3 20.61 -20.91 -3.72
CA GLN A 3 20.96 -20.36 -5.03
C GLN A 3 19.83 -19.54 -5.67
N PHE A 4 18.57 -19.98 -5.56
CA PHE A 4 17.41 -19.24 -6.09
C PHE A 4 17.27 -17.84 -5.47
N LEU A 5 17.53 -17.72 -4.17
CA LEU A 5 17.52 -16.42 -3.47
C LEU A 5 18.63 -15.48 -3.96
N ARG A 6 19.79 -16.02 -4.37
CA ARG A 6 20.88 -15.22 -4.95
C ARG A 6 20.59 -14.76 -6.38
N THR A 7 19.84 -15.55 -7.15
CA THR A 7 19.46 -15.18 -8.53
C THR A 7 18.38 -14.09 -8.54
N LEU A 8 17.45 -14.12 -7.59
CA LEU A 8 16.37 -13.13 -7.50
C LEU A 8 16.81 -11.82 -6.82
N VAL A 9 17.82 -11.88 -5.96
CA VAL A 9 18.28 -10.73 -5.19
C VAL A 9 19.81 -10.63 -5.31
N GLU A 10 20.26 -9.97 -6.37
CA GLU A 10 21.67 -9.60 -6.54
C GLU A 10 22.02 -8.44 -5.58
N ILE A 11 22.25 -8.77 -4.31
CA ILE A 11 22.77 -7.78 -3.35
C ILE A 11 24.28 -7.69 -3.51
N ARG A 12 24.77 -6.52 -3.93
CA ARG A 12 26.20 -6.24 -4.01
C ARG A 12 26.83 -6.25 -2.61
N ARG A 13 28.03 -6.83 -2.48
CA ARG A 13 28.77 -6.85 -1.21
C ARG A 13 29.06 -5.41 -0.76
N GLY A 14 28.51 -5.01 0.39
CA GLY A 14 28.63 -3.66 0.95
C GLY A 14 27.31 -2.86 0.97
N GLU A 15 26.31 -3.26 0.18
CA GLU A 15 25.04 -2.53 0.05
C GLU A 15 23.90 -3.12 0.91
N LEU A 16 24.20 -4.08 1.79
CA LEU A 16 23.20 -4.78 2.63
C LEU A 16 22.38 -3.81 3.49
N ALA A 17 23.04 -2.83 4.12
CA ALA A 17 22.36 -1.87 4.97
C ALA A 17 21.36 -1.01 4.20
N ILE A 18 21.75 -0.51 3.02
CA ILE A 18 20.91 0.32 2.15
C ILE A 18 19.77 -0.52 1.55
N THR A 19 20.06 -1.74 1.11
CA THR A 19 19.06 -2.66 0.56
C THR A 19 18.01 -3.00 1.62
N LEU A 20 18.43 -3.21 2.87
CA LEU A 20 17.51 -3.45 3.98
C LEU A 20 16.67 -2.21 4.28
N LEU A 21 17.28 -1.02 4.28
CA LEU A 21 16.56 0.25 4.47
C LEU A 21 15.50 0.47 3.38
N MET A 22 15.86 0.21 2.12
CA MET A 22 14.92 0.32 0.99
C MET A 22 13.82 -0.74 1.07
N SER A 23 14.17 -1.97 1.41
CA SER A 23 13.18 -3.05 1.60
C SER A 23 12.20 -2.70 2.71
N LEU A 24 12.70 -2.16 3.83
CA LEU A 24 11.87 -1.69 4.94
C LEU A 24 10.99 -0.51 4.51
N ASN A 25 11.54 0.45 3.78
CA ASN A 25 10.79 1.58 3.27
C ASN A 25 9.63 1.12 2.38
N TYR A 26 9.90 0.26 1.39
CA TYR A 26 8.86 -0.32 0.53
C TYR A 26 7.84 -1.13 1.33
N TYR A 27 8.30 -1.92 2.30
CA TYR A 27 7.42 -2.66 3.18
C TYR A 27 6.47 -1.73 3.96
N LEU A 28 6.98 -0.65 4.54
CA LEU A 28 6.15 0.32 5.28
C LEU A 28 5.13 1.00 4.35
N VAL A 29 5.55 1.42 3.16
CA VAL A 29 4.63 2.01 2.15
C VAL A 29 3.53 1.02 1.79
N LEU A 30 3.88 -0.24 1.54
CA LEU A 30 2.92 -1.29 1.22
C LEU A 30 1.99 -1.57 2.40
N VAL A 31 2.51 -1.66 3.63
CA VAL A 31 1.69 -1.85 4.83
C VAL A 31 0.69 -0.72 4.98
N THR A 32 1.13 0.54 4.87
CA THR A 32 0.22 1.70 4.90
C THR A 32 -0.82 1.62 3.80
N TYR A 33 -0.41 1.30 2.57
CA TYR A 33 -1.32 1.16 1.44
C TYR A 33 -2.37 0.05 1.64
N TYR A 34 -1.95 -1.13 2.12
CA TYR A 34 -2.85 -2.25 2.35
C TYR A 34 -3.78 -2.03 3.55
N PHE A 35 -3.30 -1.36 4.59
CA PHE A 35 -4.13 -1.00 5.75
C PHE A 35 -5.09 0.14 5.45
N LEU A 36 -4.80 0.98 4.44
CA LEU A 36 -5.65 2.09 4.07
C LEU A 36 -7.07 1.63 3.73
N LYS A 37 -7.23 0.51 3.00
CA LYS A 37 -8.56 0.00 2.62
C LYS A 37 -9.41 -0.44 3.82
N PRO A 38 -8.99 -1.38 4.69
CA PRO A 38 -9.78 -1.78 5.86
C PRO A 38 -9.90 -0.68 6.91
N ALA A 39 -8.88 0.16 7.10
CA ALA A 39 -8.96 1.29 8.03
C ALA A 39 -10.02 2.30 7.56
N ARG A 40 -10.01 2.62 6.26
CA ARG A 40 -11.04 3.44 5.61
C ARG A 40 -12.42 2.81 5.80
N ASP A 41 -12.59 1.56 5.38
CA ASP A 41 -13.89 0.88 5.42
C ASP A 41 -14.44 0.76 6.86
N SER A 42 -13.57 0.55 7.85
CA SER A 42 -13.95 0.50 9.27
C SER A 42 -14.36 1.87 9.81
N LEU A 43 -13.63 2.93 9.45
CA LEU A 43 -13.97 4.31 9.83
C LEU A 43 -15.33 4.73 9.23
N PHE A 44 -15.57 4.38 7.95
CA PHE A 44 -16.86 4.65 7.30
C PHE A 44 -18.02 3.87 7.92
N LEU A 45 -17.78 2.63 8.34
CA LEU A 45 -18.81 1.79 8.95
C LEU A 45 -19.22 2.28 10.35
N VAL A 46 -18.28 2.83 11.12
CA VAL A 46 -18.51 3.21 12.53
C VAL A 46 -18.88 4.69 12.70
N GLU A 47 -18.20 5.64 12.04
CA GLU A 47 -18.39 7.07 12.31
C GLU A 47 -19.38 7.76 11.37
N ILE A 48 -19.48 7.31 10.12
CA ILE A 48 -20.17 8.05 9.05
C ILE A 48 -21.56 7.47 8.75
N GLY A 49 -21.80 6.22 9.17
CA GLY A 49 -23.07 5.53 9.01
C GLY A 49 -23.31 5.03 7.57
N PRO A 50 -24.09 3.95 7.40
CA PRO A 50 -24.23 3.28 6.10
C PRO A 50 -24.90 4.13 5.01
N GLY A 51 -25.62 5.20 5.38
CA GLY A 51 -26.34 6.07 4.43
C GLY A 51 -25.45 6.95 3.56
N GLN A 52 -24.22 7.28 3.99
CA GLN A 52 -23.33 8.17 3.25
C GLN A 52 -22.30 7.43 2.37
N LEU A 53 -22.25 6.10 2.46
CA LEU A 53 -21.39 5.24 1.63
C LEU A 53 -21.46 5.56 0.12
N PRO A 54 -22.64 5.70 -0.50
CA PRO A 54 -22.74 5.95 -1.95
C PRO A 54 -22.11 7.28 -2.38
N VAL A 55 -22.27 8.32 -1.56
CA VAL A 55 -21.74 9.68 -1.84
C VAL A 55 -20.22 9.68 -1.78
N VAL A 56 -19.64 8.99 -0.80
CA VAL A 56 -18.19 8.86 -0.67
C VAL A 56 -17.60 8.10 -1.84
N PHE A 57 -18.23 7.01 -2.29
CA PHE A 57 -17.77 6.27 -3.46
C PHE A 57 -17.87 7.10 -4.75
N MET A 58 -18.93 7.91 -4.91
CA MET A 58 -19.05 8.86 -6.02
C MET A 58 -17.93 9.90 -6.01
N LEU A 59 -17.62 10.49 -4.85
CA LEU A 59 -16.50 11.43 -4.70
C LEU A 59 -15.16 10.79 -5.07
N ILE A 60 -14.90 9.57 -4.60
CA ILE A 60 -13.69 8.83 -4.94
C ILE A 60 -13.61 8.55 -6.42
N ALA A 61 -14.72 8.15 -7.06
CA ALA A 61 -14.75 7.91 -8.50
C ALA A 61 -14.37 9.19 -9.26
N VAL A 62 -14.96 10.34 -8.91
CA VAL A 62 -14.66 11.62 -9.57
C VAL A 62 -13.20 12.03 -9.39
N VAL A 63 -12.62 11.84 -8.20
CA VAL A 63 -11.23 12.21 -7.92
C VAL A 63 -10.23 11.22 -8.53
N ALA A 64 -10.53 9.93 -8.52
CA ALA A 64 -9.62 8.89 -9.00
C ALA A 64 -9.60 8.80 -10.54
N THR A 65 -10.73 9.03 -11.21
CA THR A 65 -10.84 8.96 -12.68
C THR A 65 -9.75 9.76 -13.41
N PRO A 66 -9.49 11.05 -13.13
CA PRO A 66 -8.45 11.82 -13.81
C PRO A 66 -7.03 11.39 -13.47
N VAL A 67 -6.81 10.66 -12.37
CA VAL A 67 -5.49 10.10 -12.03
C VAL A 67 -5.22 8.80 -12.81
N THR A 68 -6.29 8.10 -13.20
CA THR A 68 -6.22 6.79 -13.88
C THR A 68 -6.52 6.84 -15.39
N ALA A 69 -6.98 7.97 -15.91
CA ALA A 69 -7.26 8.22 -17.33
C ALA A 69 -5.99 8.63 -18.09
#